data_AF-A0A9P7GFN6-F1
#
_entry.id   AF-A0A9P7GFN6-F1
#
_cell.length_a   1.000
_cell.length_b   1.000
_cell.length_c   1.000
_cell.angle_alpha   90.00
_cell.angle_beta   90.00
_cell.angle_gamma   90.00
#
_symmetry.space_group_name_H-M   'P 1'
#
loop_
_entity.id
_entity.type
_entity.pdbx_description
1 polymer ?
#
loop_
_entity_poly.entity_id
_entity_poly.type
_entity_poly.pdbx_seq_one_letter_code
_entity_poly.pdbx_strand_id
1 'polypeptide(L)'
;MFENSKVIPREMILRGLERAAMRRVTVGDPVKIISGELRGALGNIKSLSDREANVKIQDEDVTVSIPLEALRKDMRIGDEVLVTGGALIGLTGWVVSVDGEALQIYVRKLAKQFSVISRQVIWCESACNGEGGRMGVKMRTRFGRDPLKKYIGRHVQIVNAGSSWKGYKGVIKSSTDSETVLVELHATMKQEAIPFKNLRFL
;
A
#
# COMPACT_ATOMS: atom_id res chain seq x y z
N MET A 1 -24.83 36.55 24.49
CA MET A 1 -25.85 35.87 23.67
C MET A 1 -25.12 34.96 22.70
N PHE A 2 -25.20 33.64 22.88
CA PHE A 2 -24.74 32.70 21.87
C PHE A 2 -25.90 32.50 20.90
N GLU A 3 -25.82 33.08 19.71
CA GLU A 3 -26.79 32.80 18.64
C GLU A 3 -26.67 31.33 18.24
N ASN A 4 -27.79 30.62 18.24
CA ASN A 4 -27.89 29.22 17.83
C ASN A 4 -27.13 29.01 16.51
N SER A 5 -26.08 28.19 16.55
CA SER A 5 -25.23 27.92 15.39
C SER A 5 -26.09 27.37 14.25
N LYS A 6 -26.13 28.11 13.14
CA LYS A 6 -26.79 27.73 11.90
C LYS A 6 -26.39 26.30 11.52
N VAL A 7 -27.40 25.53 11.11
CA VAL A 7 -27.32 24.13 10.64
C VAL A 7 -26.00 23.87 9.92
N ILE A 8 -25.11 23.10 10.55
CA ILE A 8 -23.83 22.72 9.93
C ILE A 8 -24.19 21.95 8.65
N PRO A 9 -23.78 22.41 7.46
CA PRO A 9 -24.08 21.73 6.22
C PRO A 9 -23.60 20.27 6.28
N ARG A 10 -24.43 19.33 5.84
CA ARG A 10 -24.13 17.88 5.88
C ARG A 10 -22.76 17.56 5.27
N GLU A 11 -22.37 18.28 4.22
CA GLU A 11 -21.06 18.16 3.59
C GLU A 11 -19.91 18.45 4.56
N MET A 12 -20.04 19.45 5.43
CA MET A 12 -19.03 19.82 6.41
C MET A 12 -18.92 18.77 7.53
N ILE A 13 -20.05 18.18 7.93
CA ILE A 13 -20.09 17.05 8.87
C ILE A 13 -19.40 15.83 8.25
N LEU A 14 -19.73 15.50 6.99
CA LEU A 14 -19.12 14.37 6.27
C LEU A 14 -17.61 14.56 6.09
N ARG A 15 -17.16 15.76 5.68
CA ARG A 15 -15.72 16.08 5.59
C ARG A 15 -15.02 16.00 6.94
N GLY A 16 -15.69 16.41 8.03
CA GLY A 16 -15.17 16.29 9.39
C GLY A 16 -15.01 14.82 9.81
N LEU A 17 -16.03 14.00 9.52
CA LEU A 17 -16.01 12.56 9.77
C LEU A 17 -14.97 11.83 8.91
N GLU A 18 -14.83 12.17 7.63
CA GLU A 18 -13.78 11.65 6.75
C GLU A 18 -12.40 11.97 7.31
N ARG A 19 -12.16 13.24 7.72
CA ARG A 19 -10.90 13.66 8.36
C ARG A 19 -10.63 12.93 9.68
N ALA A 20 -11.66 12.61 10.45
CA ALA A 20 -11.53 11.81 11.66
C ALA A 20 -11.26 10.33 11.35
N ALA A 21 -11.89 9.77 10.31
CA ALA A 21 -11.69 8.39 9.88
C ALA A 21 -10.30 8.13 9.29
N MET A 22 -9.72 9.13 8.61
CA MET A 22 -8.35 9.08 8.06
C MET A 22 -7.25 9.03 9.14
N ARG A 23 -7.59 9.24 10.42
CA ARG A 23 -6.66 9.18 11.56
C ARG A 23 -6.58 7.81 12.24
N ARG A 24 -7.16 6.75 11.65
CA ARG A 24 -7.10 5.42 12.25
C ARG A 24 -5.71 4.82 12.12
N VAL A 25 -4.94 4.97 13.20
CA VAL A 25 -3.70 4.22 13.45
C VAL A 25 -4.01 3.01 14.33
N THR A 26 -3.35 1.90 14.07
CA THR A 26 -3.49 0.64 14.82
C THR A 26 -2.18 0.26 15.51
N VAL A 27 -2.25 -0.57 16.56
CA VAL A 27 -1.05 -1.08 17.22
C VAL A 27 -0.23 -1.87 16.21
N GLY A 28 1.08 -1.59 16.15
CA GLY A 28 2.00 -2.15 15.17
C GLY A 28 2.28 -1.23 13.98
N ASP A 29 1.42 -0.27 13.68
CA ASP A 29 1.59 0.61 12.52
C ASP A 29 2.89 1.42 12.61
N PRO A 30 3.68 1.49 11.53
CA PRO A 30 4.71 2.51 11.40
C PRO A 30 4.06 3.89 11.20
N VAL A 31 4.52 4.85 12.00
CA VAL A 31 4.01 6.21 12.06
C VAL A 31 5.14 7.23 12.02
N LYS A 32 4.83 8.40 11.48
CA LYS A 32 5.64 9.61 11.51
C LYS A 32 5.03 10.62 12.46
N ILE A 33 5.86 11.23 13.29
CA ILE A 33 5.47 12.32 14.18
C ILE A 33 5.46 13.62 13.38
N ILE A 34 4.32 14.30 13.35
CA ILE A 34 4.11 15.50 12.50
C ILE A 34 4.17 16.83 13.27
N SER A 35 4.18 16.79 14.61
CA SER A 35 4.22 17.97 15.48
C SER A 35 4.86 17.66 16.83
N GLY A 36 5.29 18.71 17.55
CA GLY A 36 5.99 18.59 18.85
C GLY A 36 7.51 18.48 18.70
N GLU A 37 8.19 18.17 19.80
CA GLU A 37 9.66 18.11 19.89
C GLU A 37 10.25 16.99 19.02
N LEU A 38 9.56 15.85 18.93
CA LEU A 38 9.97 14.70 18.13
C LEU A 38 9.46 14.78 16.67
N ARG A 39 9.07 15.96 16.19
CA ARG A 39 8.56 16.13 14.82
C ARG A 39 9.59 15.65 13.81
N GLY A 40 9.15 14.80 12.89
CA GLY A 40 9.97 14.19 11.85
C GLY A 40 10.47 12.80 12.21
N ALA A 41 10.47 12.42 13.49
CA ALA A 41 10.84 11.08 13.91
C ALA A 41 9.82 10.04 13.41
N LEU A 42 10.33 8.85 13.13
CA LEU A 42 9.54 7.67 12.77
C LEU A 42 9.45 6.75 13.98
N GLY A 43 8.43 5.89 14.03
CA GLY A 43 8.31 4.90 15.07
C GLY A 43 7.18 3.91 14.82
N ASN A 44 7.03 2.95 15.72
CA ASN A 44 5.97 1.95 15.68
C ASN A 44 5.10 2.05 16.92
N ILE A 45 3.78 1.99 16.72
CA ILE A 45 2.82 2.01 17.83
C ILE A 45 2.91 0.70 18.63
N LYS A 46 3.15 0.81 19.94
CA LYS A 46 3.19 -0.32 20.89
C LYS A 46 1.88 -0.49 21.63
N SER A 47 1.22 0.60 21.98
CA SER A 47 -0.13 0.58 22.56
C SER A 47 -0.86 1.87 22.25
N LEU A 48 -2.19 1.81 22.32
CA LEU A 48 -3.11 2.90 22.02
C LEU A 48 -4.04 3.14 23.20
N SER A 49 -4.24 4.40 23.52
CA SER A 49 -5.27 4.93 24.42
C SER A 49 -6.21 5.83 23.61
N ASP A 50 -7.25 6.37 24.25
CA ASP A 50 -8.26 7.20 23.55
C ASP A 50 -7.69 8.48 22.91
N ARG A 51 -6.60 9.05 23.46
CA ARG A 51 -6.01 10.33 23.01
C ARG A 51 -4.52 10.28 22.68
N GLU A 52 -3.84 9.24 23.13
CA GLU A 52 -2.39 9.11 23.01
C GLU A 52 -2.01 7.71 22.55
N ALA A 53 -0.85 7.59 21.91
CA ALA A 53 -0.24 6.31 21.55
C ALA A 53 1.16 6.23 22.15
N ASN A 54 1.51 5.07 22.67
CA ASN A 54 2.89 4.77 23.03
C ASN A 54 3.63 4.34 21.75
N VAL A 55 4.56 5.18 21.30
CA VAL A 55 5.31 4.98 20.07
C VAL A 55 6.76 4.63 20.43
N LYS A 56 7.23 3.47 19.98
CA LYS A 56 8.66 3.14 20.00
C LYS A 56 9.33 3.87 18.85
N ILE A 57 10.22 4.81 19.16
CA ILE A 57 10.92 5.60 18.17
C ILE A 57 11.89 4.70 17.39
N GLN A 58 12.02 4.94 16.08
CA GLN A 58 12.97 4.22 15.24
C GLN A 58 14.38 4.75 15.54
N ASP A 59 15.37 3.87 15.59
CA ASP A 59 16.79 4.17 15.90
C ASP A 59 17.07 4.60 17.35
N GLU A 60 16.05 4.72 18.19
CA GLU A 60 16.16 4.89 19.64
C GLU A 60 15.41 3.77 20.37
N ASP A 61 15.98 3.16 21.42
CA ASP A 61 15.26 2.14 22.20
C ASP A 61 14.32 2.78 23.25
N VAL A 62 13.67 3.87 22.86
CA VAL A 62 12.81 4.70 23.72
C VAL A 62 11.37 4.59 23.24
N THR A 63 10.45 4.44 24.19
CA THR A 63 9.00 4.50 23.94
C THR A 63 8.46 5.78 24.57
N VAL A 64 7.75 6.58 23.78
CA VAL A 64 7.23 7.88 24.20
C VAL A 64 5.70 7.91 23.99
N SER A 65 4.98 8.54 24.92
CA SER A 65 3.54 8.81 24.74
C SER A 65 3.36 10.03 23.83
N ILE A 66 2.75 9.84 22.68
CA ILE A 66 2.53 10.87 21.67
C ILE A 66 1.02 11.04 21.45
N PRO A 67 0.49 12.28 21.45
CA PRO A 67 -0.90 12.53 21.10
C PRO A 67 -1.25 11.97 19.72
N LEU A 68 -2.41 11.32 19.59
CA LEU A 68 -2.84 10.74 18.31
C LEU A 68 -2.92 11.79 17.19
N GLU A 69 -3.20 13.04 17.55
CA GLU A 69 -3.24 14.17 16.60
C GLU A 69 -1.87 14.55 16.03
N ALA A 70 -0.79 14.21 16.73
CA ALA A 70 0.59 14.42 16.33
C ALA A 70 1.16 13.26 15.51
N LEU A 71 0.36 12.22 15.24
CA LEU A 71 0.78 11.02 14.50
C LEU A 71 0.14 10.96 13.11
N ARG A 72 0.88 10.38 12.17
CA ARG A 72 0.36 9.87 10.90
C ARG A 72 1.02 8.57 10.54
N LYS A 73 0.35 7.75 9.72
CA LYS A 73 1.01 6.60 9.10
C LYS A 73 2.19 7.05 8.23
N ASP A 74 3.29 6.32 8.29
CA ASP A 74 4.48 6.54 7.47
C ASP A 74 4.27 5.95 6.08
N MET A 75 3.90 6.79 5.10
CA MET A 75 3.64 6.33 3.73
C MET A 75 4.93 6.28 2.92
N ARG A 76 5.20 5.14 2.29
CA ARG A 76 6.41 4.87 1.53
C ARG A 76 6.10 4.68 0.05
N ILE A 77 7.12 4.90 -0.77
CA ILE A 77 7.06 4.56 -2.19
C ILE A 77 6.77 3.06 -2.32
N GLY A 78 5.79 2.72 -3.16
CA GLY A 78 5.30 1.36 -3.35
C GLY A 78 4.04 1.02 -2.57
N ASP A 79 3.66 1.80 -1.55
CA ASP A 79 2.45 1.55 -0.77
C ASP A 79 1.21 1.68 -1.65
N GLU A 80 0.28 0.74 -1.52
CA GLU A 80 -1.06 0.84 -2.10
C GLU A 80 -1.96 1.65 -1.16
N VAL A 81 -2.62 2.65 -1.71
CA VAL A 81 -3.38 3.64 -0.95
C VAL A 81 -4.75 3.84 -1.54
N LEU A 82 -5.74 3.99 -0.67
CA LEU A 82 -7.08 4.42 -1.04
C LEU A 82 -7.21 5.92 -0.78
N VAL A 83 -7.62 6.67 -1.79
CA VAL A 83 -7.94 8.10 -1.65
C VAL A 83 -9.31 8.23 -0.99
N THR A 84 -9.33 8.89 0.16
CA THR A 84 -10.51 9.11 1.00
C THR A 84 -10.95 10.58 1.06
N GLY A 85 -10.30 11.47 0.30
CA GLY A 85 -10.70 12.86 0.19
C GLY A 85 -10.21 13.54 -1.09
N GLY A 86 -10.85 14.65 -1.47
CA GLY A 86 -10.52 15.41 -2.68
C GLY A 86 -11.16 14.86 -3.95
N ALA A 87 -10.67 15.28 -5.12
CA ALA A 87 -11.28 14.99 -6.42
C ALA A 87 -11.15 13.51 -6.87
N LEU A 88 -10.23 12.77 -6.26
CA LEU A 88 -9.92 11.38 -6.60
C LEU A 88 -10.47 10.38 -5.56
N ILE A 89 -11.40 10.82 -4.71
CA ILE A 89 -11.99 9.99 -3.65
C ILE A 89 -12.53 8.66 -4.19
N GLY A 90 -12.28 7.58 -3.45
CA GLY A 90 -12.69 6.22 -3.81
C GLY A 90 -11.74 5.51 -4.78
N LEU A 91 -10.71 6.18 -5.29
CA LEU A 91 -9.72 5.55 -6.16
C LEU A 91 -8.55 4.97 -5.37
N THR A 92 -8.09 3.81 -5.80
CA THR A 92 -6.87 3.16 -5.28
C THR A 92 -5.70 3.43 -6.21
N GLY A 93 -4.51 3.67 -5.65
CA GLY A 93 -3.28 3.83 -6.40
C GLY A 93 -2.05 3.43 -5.61
N TRP A 94 -0.89 3.43 -6.27
CA TRP A 94 0.41 3.14 -5.65
C TRP A 94 1.20 4.43 -5.49
N VAL A 95 1.80 4.64 -4.33
CA VAL A 95 2.70 5.78 -4.10
C VAL A 95 3.94 5.63 -4.96
N VAL A 96 4.22 6.60 -5.83
CA VAL A 96 5.40 6.62 -6.71
C VAL A 96 6.47 7.58 -6.20
N SER A 97 6.08 8.62 -5.47
CA SER A 97 7.01 9.52 -4.77
C SER A 97 6.35 10.15 -3.55
N VAL A 98 7.20 10.54 -2.60
CA VAL A 98 6.82 11.21 -1.35
C VAL A 98 7.65 12.48 -1.23
N ASP A 99 7.00 13.63 -1.17
CA ASP A 99 7.63 14.92 -0.90
C ASP A 99 6.90 15.63 0.25
N GLY A 100 7.46 15.53 1.45
CA GLY A 100 6.86 16.06 2.67
C GLY A 100 5.48 15.46 2.95
N GLU A 101 4.42 16.24 2.73
CA GLU A 101 3.03 15.79 2.87
C GLU A 101 2.34 15.49 1.53
N ALA A 102 2.97 15.83 0.40
CA ALA A 102 2.46 15.56 -0.94
C ALA A 102 2.95 14.19 -1.41
N LEU A 103 2.03 13.42 -1.99
CA LEU A 103 2.27 12.11 -2.55
C LEU A 103 1.92 12.15 -4.02
N GLN A 104 2.79 11.60 -4.87
CA GLN A 104 2.39 11.21 -6.22
C GLN A 104 1.89 9.78 -6.15
N ILE A 105 0.66 9.54 -6.61
CA ILE A 105 0.06 8.21 -6.69
C ILE A 105 -0.24 7.84 -8.14
N TYR A 106 0.10 6.62 -8.54
CA TYR A 106 -0.31 6.05 -9.81
C TYR A 106 -1.65 5.32 -9.67
N VAL A 107 -2.68 5.78 -10.38
CA VAL A 107 -4.00 5.16 -10.37
C VAL A 107 -4.16 4.29 -11.61
N ARG A 108 -4.11 2.96 -11.43
CA ARG A 108 -4.17 1.98 -12.55
C ARG A 108 -5.39 2.16 -13.43
N LYS A 109 -6.57 2.40 -12.86
CA LYS A 109 -7.82 2.59 -13.64
C LYS A 109 -7.75 3.77 -14.61
N LEU A 110 -6.97 4.79 -14.27
CA LEU A 110 -6.79 6.00 -15.07
C LEU A 110 -5.47 6.01 -15.84
N ALA A 111 -4.62 4.99 -15.64
CA ALA A 111 -3.26 4.87 -16.14
C ALA A 111 -2.42 6.17 -15.99
N LYS A 112 -2.64 6.92 -14.91
CA LYS A 112 -2.08 8.26 -14.72
C LYS A 112 -1.66 8.52 -13.27
N GLN A 113 -0.65 9.37 -13.10
CA GLN A 113 -0.19 9.85 -11.81
C GLN A 113 -0.94 11.11 -11.37
N PHE A 114 -1.20 11.20 -10.07
CA PHE A 114 -1.87 12.34 -9.46
C PHE A 114 -1.19 12.74 -8.15
N SER A 115 -1.17 14.04 -7.89
CA SER A 115 -0.75 14.59 -6.61
C SER A 115 -1.91 14.55 -5.61
N VAL A 116 -1.69 13.91 -4.47
CA VAL A 116 -2.62 13.86 -3.33
C VAL A 116 -1.89 14.23 -2.04
N ILE A 117 -2.63 14.69 -1.05
CA ILE A 117 -2.04 14.98 0.27
C ILE A 117 -2.11 13.71 1.11
N SER A 118 -1.07 13.39 1.87
CA SER A 118 -1.01 12.24 2.81
C SER A 118 -2.21 12.15 3.76
N ARG A 119 -2.82 13.28 4.14
CA ARG A 119 -4.06 13.32 4.94
C ARG A 119 -5.30 12.81 4.21
N GLN A 120 -5.30 12.75 2.88
CA GLN A 120 -6.43 12.37 2.04
C GLN A 120 -6.37 10.91 1.61
N VAL A 121 -5.43 10.14 2.16
CA VAL A 121 -5.22 8.74 1.79
C VAL A 121 -5.07 7.89 3.03
N ILE A 122 -5.46 6.62 2.89
CA ILE A 122 -5.22 5.57 3.88
C ILE A 122 -4.54 4.39 3.20
N TRP A 123 -3.87 3.53 3.96
CA TRP A 123 -3.37 2.27 3.40
C TRP A 123 -4.52 1.38 2.95
N CYS A 124 -4.34 0.79 1.77
CA CYS A 124 -5.20 -0.30 1.35
C CYS A 124 -4.71 -1.59 2.01
N GLU A 125 -5.47 -2.13 2.97
CA GLU A 125 -5.12 -3.34 3.75
C GLU A 125 -4.99 -4.64 2.90
N SER A 126 -5.20 -4.58 1.60
CA SER A 126 -5.07 -5.73 0.69
C SER A 126 -3.63 -6.27 0.57
N ALA A 127 -2.62 -5.55 1.07
CA ALA A 127 -1.20 -5.88 0.87
C ALA A 127 -0.32 -5.85 2.13
N CYS A 128 -0.87 -5.90 3.35
CA CYS A 128 -0.03 -6.12 4.54
C CYS A 128 0.29 -7.62 4.71
N ASN A 129 1.35 -8.09 4.04
CA ASN A 129 1.98 -9.37 4.34
C ASN A 129 3.47 -9.17 4.64
N GLY A 130 3.79 -9.15 5.95
CA GLY A 130 5.03 -9.60 6.59
C GLY A 130 6.25 -8.66 6.47
N GLU A 131 7.04 -8.45 7.52
CA GLU A 131 7.55 -9.51 8.40
C GLU A 131 7.58 -9.13 9.90
N GLY A 132 7.28 -10.12 10.76
CA GLY A 132 7.73 -10.15 12.14
C GLY A 132 6.65 -10.34 13.21
N GLY A 133 6.44 -11.59 13.66
CA GLY A 133 5.83 -11.87 14.97
C GLY A 133 4.78 -12.98 14.99
N ARG A 134 5.23 -14.20 15.30
CA ARG A 134 4.38 -15.37 15.58
C ARG A 134 3.49 -15.11 16.81
N MET A 135 2.17 -15.19 16.67
CA MET A 135 1.33 -16.03 17.55
C MET A 135 -0.04 -16.25 16.91
N GLY A 136 -0.50 -17.50 16.92
CA GLY A 136 -1.61 -17.96 16.09
C GLY A 136 -2.98 -17.42 16.48
N VAL A 137 -3.77 -17.05 15.48
CA VAL A 137 -5.23 -17.12 15.53
C VAL A 137 -5.70 -17.80 14.25
N LYS A 138 -6.21 -19.03 14.40
CA LYS A 138 -6.88 -19.77 13.31
C LYS A 138 -8.21 -19.08 12.99
N MET A 139 -8.21 -18.01 12.20
CA MET A 139 -9.45 -17.46 11.65
C MET A 139 -9.83 -18.26 10.41
N ARG A 140 -10.77 -19.19 10.58
CA ARG A 140 -11.43 -19.92 9.48
C ARG A 140 -12.39 -18.96 8.77
N THR A 141 -11.89 -18.13 7.84
CA THR A 141 -12.77 -17.38 6.95
C THR A 141 -12.98 -18.15 5.65
N ARG A 142 -14.23 -18.58 5.46
CA ARG A 142 -14.79 -19.19 4.25
C ARG A 142 -15.06 -18.14 3.18
N PHE A 143 -14.05 -17.35 2.82
CA PHE A 143 -14.04 -16.64 1.55
C PHE A 143 -13.14 -17.43 0.63
N GLY A 144 -13.66 -17.84 -0.54
CA GLY A 144 -12.98 -18.69 -1.51
C GLY A 144 -11.55 -18.21 -1.69
N ARG A 145 -10.60 -18.94 -1.09
CA ARG A 145 -9.19 -18.67 -1.24
C ARG A 145 -8.89 -18.92 -2.70
N ASP A 146 -8.51 -17.88 -3.41
CA ASP A 146 -7.90 -18.01 -4.73
C ASP A 146 -6.88 -19.16 -4.66
N PRO A 147 -7.15 -20.28 -5.35
CA PRO A 147 -6.35 -21.49 -5.24
C PRO A 147 -4.91 -21.26 -5.72
N LEU A 148 -4.69 -20.20 -6.52
CA LEU A 148 -3.40 -19.87 -7.10
C LEU A 148 -2.52 -19.01 -6.18
N LYS A 149 -3.10 -18.39 -5.14
CA LYS A 149 -2.36 -17.55 -4.18
C LYS A 149 -1.22 -18.29 -3.49
N LYS A 150 -1.34 -19.62 -3.33
CA LYS A 150 -0.30 -20.48 -2.73
C LYS A 150 0.97 -20.63 -3.58
N TYR A 151 0.93 -20.22 -4.85
CA TYR A 151 2.06 -20.29 -5.77
C TYR A 151 2.82 -18.96 -5.91
N ILE A 152 2.32 -17.87 -5.32
CA ILE A 152 3.01 -16.56 -5.31
C ILE A 152 4.37 -16.73 -4.61
N GLY A 153 5.42 -16.17 -5.21
CA GLY A 153 6.81 -16.27 -4.76
C GLY A 153 7.54 -17.53 -5.21
N ARG A 154 6.86 -18.51 -5.84
CA ARG A 154 7.53 -19.70 -6.36
C ARG A 154 8.23 -19.43 -7.68
N HIS A 155 9.41 -20.01 -7.82
CA HIS A 155 10.12 -20.09 -9.09
C HIS A 155 9.45 -21.11 -10.00
N VAL A 156 9.23 -20.71 -11.25
CA VAL A 156 8.55 -21.52 -12.25
C VAL A 156 9.28 -21.42 -13.58
N GLN A 157 9.05 -22.42 -14.44
CA GLN A 157 9.52 -22.44 -15.81
C GLN A 157 8.31 -22.52 -16.74
N ILE A 158 8.28 -21.68 -17.79
CA ILE A 158 7.20 -21.69 -18.77
C ILE A 158 7.36 -22.93 -19.65
N VAL A 159 6.35 -23.81 -19.63
CA VAL A 159 6.36 -25.08 -20.38
C VAL A 159 5.52 -25.03 -21.66
N ASN A 160 4.72 -23.99 -21.86
CA ASN A 160 3.79 -23.91 -22.99
C ASN A 160 4.55 -23.92 -24.33
N ALA A 161 4.28 -24.96 -25.13
CA ALA A 161 4.99 -25.26 -26.37
C ALA A 161 4.83 -24.22 -27.49
N GLY A 162 3.80 -23.37 -27.43
CA GLY A 162 3.52 -22.35 -28.46
C GLY A 162 3.87 -20.91 -28.08
N SER A 163 4.48 -20.67 -26.92
CA SER A 163 4.83 -19.31 -26.47
C SER A 163 6.30 -18.97 -26.75
N SER A 164 6.59 -17.72 -27.15
CA SER A 164 7.97 -17.20 -27.32
C SER A 164 8.81 -17.27 -26.03
N TRP A 165 8.15 -17.51 -24.89
CA TRP A 165 8.73 -17.60 -23.56
C TRP A 165 8.92 -19.04 -23.09
N LYS A 166 8.70 -20.04 -23.95
CA LYS A 166 8.93 -21.45 -23.59
C LYS A 166 10.38 -21.64 -23.12
N GLY A 167 10.54 -22.27 -21.96
CA GLY A 167 11.84 -22.51 -21.34
C GLY A 167 12.35 -21.37 -20.47
N TYR A 168 11.71 -20.20 -20.48
CA TYR A 168 12.08 -19.09 -19.60
C TYR A 168 11.67 -19.41 -18.16
N LYS A 169 12.54 -19.04 -17.23
CA LYS A 169 12.31 -19.13 -15.79
C LYS A 169 11.87 -17.78 -15.25
N GLY A 170 11.07 -17.80 -14.20
CA GLY A 170 10.59 -16.59 -13.55
C GLY A 170 10.05 -16.86 -12.16
N VAL A 171 9.53 -15.81 -11.53
CA VAL A 171 8.89 -15.86 -10.22
C VAL A 171 7.44 -15.40 -10.36
N ILE A 172 6.51 -16.14 -9.77
CA ILE A 172 5.11 -15.72 -9.71
C ILE A 172 4.99 -14.52 -8.76
N LYS A 173 4.55 -13.36 -9.26
CA LYS A 173 4.41 -12.12 -8.46
C LYS A 173 3.00 -11.94 -7.90
N SER A 174 1.99 -12.30 -8.68
CA SER A 174 0.59 -12.20 -8.28
C SER A 174 -0.29 -13.17 -9.03
N SER A 175 -1.44 -13.51 -8.46
CA SER A 175 -2.56 -14.10 -9.17
C SER A 175 -3.51 -12.98 -9.60
N THR A 176 -4.03 -13.06 -10.81
CA THR A 176 -4.98 -12.06 -11.34
C THR A 176 -6.41 -12.54 -11.11
N ASP A 177 -6.67 -13.80 -11.43
CA ASP A 177 -7.91 -14.54 -11.22
C ASP A 177 -7.58 -16.00 -10.87
N SER A 178 -8.60 -16.88 -10.76
CA SER A 178 -8.41 -18.30 -10.42
C SER A 178 -7.72 -19.14 -11.50
N GLU A 179 -7.40 -18.56 -12.67
CA GLU A 179 -6.85 -19.28 -13.83
C GLU A 179 -5.51 -18.74 -14.32
N THR A 180 -5.18 -17.48 -14.02
CA THR A 180 -3.99 -16.80 -14.55
C THR A 180 -3.10 -16.19 -13.47
N VAL A 181 -1.79 -16.24 -13.71
CA VAL A 181 -0.75 -15.70 -12.83
C VAL A 181 0.19 -14.78 -13.58
N LEU A 182 0.67 -13.73 -12.91
CA LEU A 182 1.68 -12.82 -13.42
C LEU A 182 3.06 -13.34 -13.02
N VAL A 183 3.90 -13.62 -14.02
CA VAL A 183 5.26 -14.12 -13.82
C VAL A 183 6.27 -13.04 -14.22
N GLU A 184 7.13 -12.65 -13.28
CA GLU A 184 8.32 -11.86 -13.58
C GLU A 184 9.38 -12.80 -14.15
N LEU A 185 9.67 -12.67 -15.44
CA LEU A 185 10.66 -13.50 -16.12
C LEU A 185 12.08 -13.04 -15.74
N HIS A 186 12.96 -14.00 -15.49
CA HIS A 186 14.38 -13.70 -15.35
C HIS A 186 14.90 -13.11 -16.66
N ALA A 187 15.56 -11.96 -16.60
CA ALA A 187 16.26 -11.40 -17.75
C ALA A 187 17.44 -12.32 -18.09
N THR A 188 17.35 -13.07 -19.19
CA THR A 188 18.41 -14.01 -19.57
C THR A 188 19.51 -13.36 -20.42
N MET A 189 19.40 -12.05 -20.76
CA MET A 189 20.29 -11.34 -21.70
C MET A 189 20.80 -12.25 -22.83
N LYS A 190 19.88 -13.01 -23.46
CA LYS A 190 20.26 -14.08 -24.37
C LYS A 190 20.33 -13.52 -25.79
N GLN A 191 21.52 -13.52 -26.37
CA GLN A 191 21.72 -13.31 -27.80
C GLN A 191 21.71 -14.67 -28.50
N GLU A 192 20.95 -14.79 -29.58
CA GLU A 192 20.76 -16.03 -30.32
C GLU A 192 21.01 -15.78 -31.81
N ALA A 193 21.75 -16.68 -32.46
CA ALA A 193 22.04 -16.61 -33.87
C ALA A 193 20.86 -17.20 -34.66
N ILE A 194 20.10 -16.33 -35.32
CA ILE A 194 18.99 -16.75 -36.17
C ILE A 194 19.51 -16.94 -37.60
N PRO A 195 19.30 -18.11 -38.24
CA PRO A 195 19.67 -18.33 -39.62
C PRO A 195 19.03 -17.27 -40.52
N PHE A 196 19.84 -16.58 -41.32
CA PHE A 196 19.42 -15.44 -42.14
C PHE A 196 18.24 -15.77 -43.07
N LYS A 197 18.16 -17.00 -43.58
CA LYS A 197 17.05 -17.50 -44.41
C LYS A 197 15.66 -17.43 -43.75
N ASN A 198 15.61 -17.26 -42.43
CA ASN A 198 14.37 -17.12 -41.66
C ASN A 198 14.00 -15.65 -41.38
N LEU A 199 14.73 -14.69 -41.96
CA LEU A 199 14.48 -13.26 -41.83
C LEU A 199 13.93 -12.71 -43.14
N ARG A 200 12.87 -11.90 -43.06
CA ARG A 200 12.32 -11.14 -44.20
C ARG A 200 12.26 -9.67 -43.82
N PHE A 201 12.81 -8.83 -44.68
CA PHE A 201 12.83 -7.38 -44.52
C PHE A 201 11.57 -6.79 -45.17
N LEU A 202 10.96 -5.80 -44.52
CA LEU A 202 9.84 -5.01 -45.06
C LEU A 202 10.37 -3.72 -45.70
#